data_AF-A0A914MHW6-F1
#
_entry.id   AF-A0A914MHW6-F1
#
_cell.length_a   1.000
_cell.length_b   1.000
_cell.length_c   1.000
_cell.angle_alpha   90.00
_cell.angle_beta   90.00
_cell.angle_gamma   90.00
#
_symmetry.space_group_name_H-M   'P 1'
#
loop_
_entity.id
_entity.type
_entity.pdbx_description
1 polymer ?
#
loop_
_entity_poly.entity_id
_entity_poly.type
_entity_poly.pdbx_seq_one_letter_code
_entity_poly.pdbx_strand_id
1 'polypeptide(L)'
;MQRNFIKKCKVCGTKEHVLFHYGVCSCRACGSFFRRYLDHENQWKYNLCKCSEKNFDEESQQDLAKCKKCRLGLKKRKASS
;
A
#
# COMPACT_ATOMS: atom_id res chain seq x y z
N MET A 1 -10.20 -20.71 -23.43
CA MET A 1 -9.01 -20.52 -22.56
C MET A 1 -9.25 -19.29 -21.70
N GLN A 2 -9.50 -19.44 -20.41
CA GLN A 2 -9.69 -18.30 -19.51
C GLN A 2 -8.33 -17.60 -19.33
N ARG A 3 -8.21 -16.36 -19.83
CA ARG A 3 -7.04 -15.52 -19.56
C ARG A 3 -7.09 -15.12 -18.08
N ASN A 4 -6.36 -15.85 -17.24
CA ASN A 4 -6.06 -15.44 -15.87
C ASN A 4 -5.20 -14.17 -15.93
N PHE A 5 -5.84 -13.00 -16.05
CA PHE A 5 -5.21 -11.75 -15.70
C PHE A 5 -4.94 -11.79 -14.20
N ILE A 6 -3.72 -12.18 -13.82
CA ILE A 6 -3.24 -12.11 -12.44
C ILE A 6 -3.24 -10.63 -12.05
N LYS A 7 -4.35 -10.16 -11.47
CA LYS A 7 -4.44 -8.83 -10.88
C LYS A 7 -3.63 -8.87 -9.60
N LYS A 8 -2.46 -8.22 -9.59
CA LYS A 8 -1.68 -7.99 -8.35
C LYS A 8 -2.19 -6.75 -7.63
N CYS A 9 -2.18 -6.78 -6.30
CA CYS A 9 -2.46 -5.62 -5.46
C CYS A 9 -1.42 -4.53 -5.75
N LYS A 10 -1.86 -3.32 -6.08
CA LYS A 10 -0.98 -2.18 -6.36
C LYS A 10 -0.31 -1.58 -5.12
N VAL A 11 -0.72 -2.02 -3.92
CA VAL A 11 -0.20 -1.52 -2.63
C VAL A 11 0.87 -2.44 -2.06
N CYS A 12 0.58 -3.74 -1.95
CA CYS A 12 1.50 -4.72 -1.34
C CYS A 12 2.00 -5.79 -2.31
N GLY A 13 1.57 -5.79 -3.57
CA GLY A 13 2.02 -6.77 -4.56
C GLY A 13 1.42 -8.17 -4.45
N THR A 14 0.61 -8.50 -3.43
CA THR A 14 -0.03 -9.83 -3.33
C THR A 14 -0.92 -10.12 -4.55
N LYS A 15 -1.01 -11.39 -4.93
CA LYS A 15 -1.89 -11.89 -5.99
C LYS A 15 -3.19 -12.45 -5.44
N GLU A 16 -3.30 -12.58 -4.12
CA GLU A 16 -4.44 -13.18 -3.44
C GLU A 16 -5.53 -12.15 -3.16
N HIS A 17 -6.79 -12.56 -3.36
CA HIS A 17 -7.98 -11.76 -3.06
C HIS A 17 -7.92 -10.33 -3.60
N VAL A 18 -7.39 -10.16 -4.81
CA VAL A 18 -7.25 -8.85 -5.47
C VAL A 18 -8.50 -8.53 -6.26
N LEU A 19 -9.11 -7.41 -5.91
CA LEU A 19 -10.27 -6.84 -6.57
C LEU A 19 -10.14 -5.31 -6.64
N PHE A 20 -11.12 -4.64 -7.22
CA PHE A 20 -11.16 -3.18 -7.21
C PHE A 20 -11.72 -2.70 -5.88
N HIS A 21 -10.93 -1.95 -5.13
CA HIS A 21 -11.39 -1.19 -3.96
C HIS A 21 -10.97 0.27 -4.12
N TYR A 22 -11.88 1.21 -3.83
CA TYR A 22 -11.59 2.65 -3.87
C TYR A 22 -10.95 3.10 -5.19
N GLY A 23 -11.39 2.55 -6.32
CA GLY A 23 -10.89 2.88 -7.65
C GLY A 23 -9.54 2.23 -8.05
N VAL A 24 -8.95 1.38 -7.21
CA VAL A 24 -7.64 0.74 -7.49
C VAL A 24 -7.69 -0.78 -7.26
N CYS A 25 -6.98 -1.55 -8.10
CA CYS A 25 -6.71 -2.97 -7.87
C CYS A 25 -5.92 -3.15 -6.56
N SER A 26 -6.58 -3.63 -5.52
CA SER A 26 -5.98 -3.88 -4.21
C SER A 26 -6.54 -5.15 -3.59
N CYS A 27 -5.78 -5.77 -2.68
CA CYS A 27 -6.29 -6.92 -1.93
C CYS A 27 -7.24 -6.47 -0.83
N ARG A 28 -8.12 -7.39 -0.38
CA ARG A 28 -9.06 -7.15 0.72
C ARG A 28 -8.40 -6.55 1.97
N ALA A 29 -7.20 -6.99 2.32
CA ALA A 29 -6.46 -6.47 3.47
C ALA A 29 -6.06 -4.99 3.30
N CYS A 30 -5.62 -4.59 2.10
CA CYS A 30 -5.29 -3.19 1.79
C CYS A 30 -6.54 -2.31 1.70
N GLY A 31 -7.63 -2.81 1.12
CA GLY A 31 -8.91 -2.12 1.10
C GLY A 31 -9.44 -1.84 2.52
N SER A 32 -9.45 -2.85 3.39
CA SER A 32 -9.86 -2.68 4.80
C SER A 32 -8.90 -1.80 5.60
N PHE A 33 -7.61 -1.81 5.28
CA PHE A 33 -6.64 -0.89 5.88
C PHE A 33 -6.95 0.56 5.51
N PHE A 34 -7.18 0.84 4.22
CA PHE A 34 -7.50 2.18 3.75
C PHE A 34 -8.83 2.69 4.32
N ARG A 35 -9.85 1.82 4.40
CA ARG A 35 -11.12 2.16 5.08
C ARG A 35 -10.90 2.67 6.51
N ARG A 36 -10.11 1.92 7.29
CA ARG A 36 -9.79 2.29 8.68
C ARG A 36 -8.98 3.59 8.77
N TYR A 37 -8.15 3.87 7.78
CA TYR A 37 -7.45 5.15 7.70
C TYR A 37 -8.42 6.32 7.52
N LEU A 38 -9.42 6.18 6.64
CA LEU A 38 -10.44 7.21 6.41
C LEU A 38 -11.38 7.41 7.62
N ASP A 39 -11.69 6.34 8.34
CA ASP A 39 -12.61 6.35 9.49
C ASP A 39 -11.99 6.93 10.76
N HIS A 40 -10.67 6.86 10.91
CA HIS A 40 -9.97 7.37 12.09
C HIS A 40 -9.70 8.88 12.00
N GLU A 41 -10.30 9.65 12.90
CA GLU A 41 -9.99 11.09 13.09
C GLU A 41 -8.53 11.32 13.51
N ASN A 42 -7.94 10.38 14.26
CA ASN A 42 -6.59 10.55 14.82
C ASN A 42 -5.52 9.85 13.96
N GLN A 43 -5.06 10.54 12.92
CA GLN A 43 -4.14 10.01 11.89
C GLN A 43 -2.68 9.85 12.35
N TRP A 44 -2.32 10.22 13.58
CA TRP A 44 -0.93 10.18 14.08
C TRP A 44 -0.25 8.82 13.91
N LYS A 45 -0.99 7.71 14.11
CA LYS A 45 -0.48 6.33 13.95
C LYS A 45 -0.06 6.00 12.51
N TYR A 46 -0.56 6.75 11.55
CA TYR A 46 -0.25 6.62 10.12
C TYR A 46 0.87 7.58 9.68
N ASN A 47 1.20 8.59 10.50
CA ASN A 47 2.27 9.55 10.23
C ASN A 47 3.64 9.11 10.76
N LEU A 48 3.66 8.15 11.70
CA LEU A 48 4.87 7.56 12.24
C LEU A 48 5.45 6.52 11.27
N CYS A 49 6.61 6.81 10.70
CA CYS A 49 7.42 5.86 9.95
C CYS A 49 8.59 5.41 10.81
N LYS A 50 8.73 4.09 11.00
CA LYS A 50 9.89 3.48 11.67
C LYS A 50 10.83 2.79 10.69
N CYS A 51 10.51 2.78 9.40
CA CYS A 51 11.44 2.31 8.38
C CYS A 51 12.62 3.29 8.37
N SER A 52 13.84 2.76 8.56
CA SER A 52 15.06 3.52 8.27
C SER A 52 15.03 4.00 6.81
N GLU A 53 15.76 5.06 6.46
CA GLU A 53 15.86 5.62 5.10
C GLU A 53 16.56 4.67 4.11
N LYS A 54 16.19 3.39 4.11
CA LYS A 54 16.65 2.40 3.14
C LYS A 54 16.04 2.77 1.80
N ASN A 55 16.86 2.78 0.76
CA ASN A 55 16.40 2.98 -0.61
C ASN A 55 15.34 1.92 -0.92
N PHE A 56 14.17 2.39 -1.37
CA PHE A 56 12.97 1.57 -1.56
C PHE A 56 13.00 0.76 -2.86
N ASP A 57 14.04 0.96 -3.66
CA ASP A 57 14.18 0.39 -5.00
C ASP A 57 14.46 -1.12 -4.97
N GLU A 58 14.98 -1.65 -3.85
CA GLU A 58 15.22 -3.09 -3.65
C GLU A 58 14.21 -3.79 -2.73
N GLU A 59 13.37 -3.04 -2.00
CA GLU A 59 12.49 -3.63 -0.99
C GLU A 59 11.13 -4.04 -1.58
N SER A 60 10.68 -5.26 -1.25
CA SER A 60 9.44 -5.78 -1.80
C SER A 60 8.24 -4.92 -1.36
N GLN A 61 7.25 -4.74 -2.23
CA GLN A 61 6.02 -4.02 -1.88
C GLN A 61 5.32 -4.60 -0.62
N GLN A 62 5.58 -5.87 -0.32
CA GLN A 62 5.06 -6.54 0.88
C GLN A 62 5.71 -6.01 2.15
N ASP A 63 7.02 -5.77 2.13
CA ASP A 63 7.77 -5.23 3.27
C ASP A 63 7.36 -3.78 3.54
N LEU A 64 7.17 -2.99 2.49
CA LEU A 64 6.67 -1.62 2.60
C LEU A 64 5.28 -1.56 3.21
N ALA A 65 4.43 -2.55 2.89
CA ALA A 65 3.07 -2.65 3.42
C ALA A 65 3.02 -3.03 4.91
N LYS A 66 4.16 -3.37 5.55
CA LYS A 66 4.25 -3.56 7.01
C LYS A 66 4.21 -2.22 7.75
N CYS A 67 4.76 -1.15 7.17
CA CYS A 67 4.69 0.18 7.76
C CYS A 67 3.42 0.92 7.32
N LYS A 68 2.63 1.42 8.27
CA LYS A 68 1.36 2.12 7.99
C LYS A 68 1.55 3.36 7.10
N LYS A 69 2.59 4.17 7.35
CA LYS A 69 2.89 5.37 6.55
C LYS A 69 3.32 5.01 5.13
N CYS A 70 4.25 4.07 4.99
CA CYS A 70 4.74 3.61 3.69
C CYS A 70 3.63 2.96 2.87
N ARG A 71 2.76 2.18 3.52
CA ARG A 71 1.60 1.54 2.90
C ARG A 71 0.59 2.53 2.33
N LEU A 72 0.47 3.73 2.92
CA LEU A 72 -0.38 4.80 2.37
C LEU A 72 0.28 5.59 1.24
N GLY A 73 1.57 5.35 0.95
CA GLY A 73 2.30 6.12 -0.05
C GLY A 73 2.50 7.60 0.34
N LEU A 74 2.34 7.96 1.61
CA LEU A 74 2.54 9.32 2.15
C LEU A 74 4.04 9.67 2.27
N LYS A 75 4.78 9.51 1.18
CA LYS A 75 6.13 10.06 1.04
C LYS A 75 6.04 11.45 0.43
N LYS A 76 6.92 12.35 0.86
CA LYS A 76 7.30 13.50 0.02
C LYS A 76 7.85 12.90 -1.27
N ARG A 77 7.19 13.12 -2.41
CA ARG A 77 7.80 12.82 -3.71
C ARG A 77 9.13 13.57 -3.73
N LYS A 78 10.26 12.91 -3.99
CA LYS A 78 11.39 13.66 -4.54
C LYS A 78 10.86 14.22 -5.85
N ALA A 79 10.81 15.54 -5.97
CA ALA A 79 10.66 16.17 -7.26
C ALA A 79 11.82 15.62 -8.11
N SER A 80 11.48 14.99 -9.22
CA SER A 80 12.44 14.68 -10.26
C SER A 80 12.99 16.03 -10.75
N SER A 81 14.21 16.36 -10.32
CA SER A 81 15.04 17.39 -10.96
C SER A 81 15.51 16.90 -12.31
#